data_AF-A0A968F4Z6-F1
#
_entry.id   AF-A0A968F4Z6-F1
#
_cell.length_a   1.000
_cell.length_b   1.000
_cell.length_c   1.000
_cell.angle_alpha   90.00
_cell.angle_beta   90.00
_cell.angle_gamma   90.00
#
_symmetry.space_group_name_H-M   'P 1'
#
loop_
_entity.id
_entity.type
_entity.pdbx_description
1 polymer ?
#
loop_
_entity_poly.entity_id
_entity_poly.type
_entity_poly.pdbx_seq_one_letter_code
_entity_poly.pdbx_strand_id
1 'polypeptide(L)'
;KGDPLFDNLPAEKKAGRRMYFYGKPDGKAIVWARPDKGPEEPTDSEYPYALSTGRVLEHWHTMTMTGTVAELNRAVPKAYAEINPADAKQLGIADKDQVVVETRRGKLNIEARVIDRPIPGTVFIPWHWAEWMANVLTI
;
A
#
# COMPACT_ATOMS: atom_id res chain seq x y z
N LYS A 1 32.26 13.62 -9.18
CA LYS A 1 32.17 13.88 -7.72
C LYS A 1 31.99 12.52 -7.04
N GLY A 2 32.84 12.18 -6.06
CA GLY A 2 32.74 10.94 -5.31
C GLY A 2 31.52 10.92 -4.39
N ASP A 3 31.27 9.77 -3.76
CA ASP A 3 30.23 9.63 -2.74
C ASP A 3 30.73 10.34 -1.46
N PRO A 4 30.10 11.44 -1.02
CA PRO A 4 30.55 12.20 0.15
C PRO A 4 30.49 11.39 1.46
N LEU A 5 29.71 10.31 1.52
CA LEU A 5 29.70 9.41 2.67
C LEU A 5 30.90 8.45 2.65
N PHE A 6 31.34 8.04 1.45
CA PHE A 6 32.52 7.20 1.27
C PHE A 6 33.83 8.01 1.42
N ASP A 7 33.89 9.20 0.84
CA ASP A 7 35.09 10.03 0.77
C ASP A 7 35.56 10.50 2.16
N ASN A 8 34.61 10.72 3.08
CA ASN A 8 34.86 11.15 4.46
C ASN A 8 35.23 10.01 5.43
N LEU A 9 35.28 8.75 4.97
CA LEU A 9 35.68 7.64 5.83
C LEU A 9 37.19 7.64 6.11
N PRO A 10 37.63 7.09 7.25
CA PRO A 10 39.04 6.79 7.51
C PRO A 10 39.69 5.99 6.37
N ALA A 11 40.98 6.23 6.11
CA ALA A 11 41.71 5.66 4.97
C ALA A 11 41.67 4.12 4.95
N GLU A 12 41.71 3.47 6.11
CA GLU A 12 41.63 2.02 6.28
C GLU A 12 40.28 1.45 5.81
N LYS A 13 39.20 2.23 5.92
CA LYS A 13 37.88 1.86 5.43
C LYS A 13 37.76 2.06 3.91
N LYS A 14 38.59 2.93 3.33
CA LYS A 14 38.65 3.21 1.88
C LYS A 14 39.64 2.33 1.11
N ALA A 15 40.58 1.67 1.79
CA ALA A 15 41.70 0.92 1.19
C ALA A 15 41.28 -0.03 0.06
N GLY A 16 41.46 0.40 -1.20
CA GLY A 16 41.15 -0.38 -2.41
C GLY A 16 39.67 -0.59 -2.71
N ARG A 17 38.76 0.07 -1.98
CA ARG A 17 37.31 -0.09 -2.15
C ARG A 17 36.73 1.03 -3.01
N ARG A 18 35.72 0.72 -3.82
CA ARG A 18 34.92 1.72 -4.56
C ARG A 18 33.72 2.23 -3.75
N MET A 19 33.31 1.48 -2.72
CA MET A 19 32.21 1.78 -1.82
C MET A 19 32.46 1.09 -0.47
N TYR A 20 32.00 1.70 0.62
CA TYR A 20 32.03 1.13 1.96
C TYR A 20 30.60 1.10 2.50
N PHE A 21 30.06 -0.11 2.62
CA PHE A 21 28.63 -0.32 2.86
C PHE A 21 28.19 -0.08 4.32
N TYR A 22 29.14 -0.05 5.26
CA TYR A 22 28.82 -0.12 6.68
C TYR A 22 28.93 1.24 7.37
N GLY A 23 27.80 1.76 7.87
CA GLY A 23 27.78 2.96 8.71
C GLY A 23 28.26 2.74 10.16
N LYS A 24 28.35 1.49 10.63
CA LYS A 24 28.73 1.19 12.02
C LYS A 24 30.25 1.32 12.25
N PRO A 25 30.70 1.78 13.44
CA PRO A 25 32.12 2.00 13.72
C PRO A 25 32.99 0.76 13.50
N ASP A 26 32.49 -0.43 13.83
CA ASP A 26 33.17 -1.72 13.70
C ASP A 26 33.13 -2.30 12.28
N GLY A 27 32.48 -1.62 11.33
CA GLY A 27 32.43 -2.02 9.93
C GLY A 27 31.63 -3.29 9.66
N LYS A 28 30.69 -3.64 10.54
CA LYS A 28 29.85 -4.84 10.40
C LYS A 28 28.38 -4.50 10.17
N ALA A 29 27.69 -5.35 9.43
CA ALA A 29 26.23 -5.35 9.40
C ALA A 29 25.69 -5.88 10.73
N ILE A 30 24.49 -5.46 11.10
CA ILE A 30 23.76 -6.01 12.24
C ILE A 30 22.68 -6.94 11.71
N VAL A 31 22.66 -8.17 12.24
CA VAL A 31 21.57 -9.11 12.02
C VAL A 31 20.64 -9.02 13.22
N TRP A 32 19.39 -8.61 12.99
CA TRP A 32 18.36 -8.56 14.02
C TRP A 32 17.41 -9.73 13.87
N ALA A 33 17.34 -10.59 14.87
CA ALA A 33 16.23 -11.54 15.01
C ALA A 33 15.13 -10.87 15.83
N ARG A 34 13.95 -10.67 15.23
CA ARG A 34 12.79 -10.06 15.89
C ARG A 34 11.58 -10.99 15.76
N PRO A 35 10.77 -11.15 16.83
CA PRO A 35 9.52 -11.88 16.73
C PRO A 35 8.51 -11.10 15.89
N ASP A 36 7.49 -11.81 15.39
CA ASP A 36 6.32 -11.18 14.80
C ASP A 36 5.49 -10.45 15.88
N LYS A 37 5.01 -9.23 15.57
CA LYS A 37 4.10 -8.45 16.43
C LYS A 37 2.66 -8.53 15.93
N GLY A 38 2.44 -8.85 14.65
CA GLY A 38 1.14 -8.70 14.00
C GLY A 38 0.75 -7.23 13.75
N PRO A 39 -0.45 -7.00 13.18
CA PRO A 39 -0.98 -5.66 12.93
C PRO A 39 -1.42 -4.97 14.23
N GLU A 40 -1.42 -3.64 14.24
CA GLU A 40 -1.92 -2.85 15.37
C GLU A 40 -3.44 -3.02 15.57
N GLU A 41 -4.17 -3.25 14.47
CA GLU A 41 -5.61 -3.54 14.48
C GLU A 41 -5.88 -4.84 13.70
N PRO A 42 -5.99 -6.00 14.40
CA PRO A 42 -6.38 -7.25 13.76
C PRO A 42 -7.89 -7.25 13.41
N THR A 43 -8.27 -8.13 12.48
CA THR A 43 -9.68 -8.41 12.16
C THR A 43 -10.38 -9.07 13.34
N ASP A 44 -11.68 -8.84 13.48
CA ASP A 44 -12.52 -9.50 14.48
C ASP A 44 -13.90 -9.86 13.91
N SER A 45 -14.83 -10.28 14.76
CA SER A 45 -16.17 -10.68 14.33
C SER A 45 -17.02 -9.52 13.77
N GLU A 46 -16.73 -8.27 14.16
CA GLU A 46 -17.44 -7.08 13.66
C GLU A 46 -16.80 -6.56 12.37
N TYR A 47 -15.47 -6.64 12.26
CA TYR A 47 -14.66 -6.26 11.11
C TYR A 47 -13.82 -7.46 10.61
N PRO A 48 -14.45 -8.41 9.87
CA PRO A 48 -13.82 -9.69 9.54
C PRO A 48 -12.86 -9.64 8.34
N TYR A 49 -12.76 -8.50 7.65
CA TYR A 49 -11.91 -8.33 6.47
C TYR A 49 -10.73 -7.42 6.77
N ALA A 50 -9.54 -7.83 6.34
CA ALA A 50 -8.37 -6.97 6.35
C ALA A 50 -8.46 -5.94 5.22
N LEU A 51 -8.21 -4.67 5.52
CA LEU A 51 -8.13 -3.60 4.52
C LEU A 51 -6.66 -3.33 4.17
N SER A 52 -6.33 -3.43 2.89
CA SER A 52 -5.08 -2.92 2.34
C SER A 52 -5.36 -1.75 1.41
N THR A 53 -4.58 -0.68 1.49
CA THR A 53 -4.68 0.45 0.56
C THR A 53 -3.41 0.60 -0.25
N GLY A 54 -3.50 1.20 -1.43
CA GLY A 54 -2.35 1.31 -2.31
C GLY A 54 -2.59 2.16 -3.54
N ARG A 55 -1.90 1.81 -4.63
CA ARG A 55 -1.84 2.61 -5.85
C ARG A 55 -2.22 1.77 -7.07
N VAL A 56 -2.68 2.44 -8.12
CA VAL A 56 -2.77 1.90 -9.48
C VAL A 56 -1.62 2.46 -10.31
N LEU A 57 -1.35 1.83 -11.46
CA LEU A 57 -0.22 2.19 -12.31
C LEU A 57 -0.37 3.61 -12.89
N GLU A 58 -1.59 3.96 -13.26
CA GLU A 58 -1.94 5.15 -14.02
C GLU A 58 -1.87 6.43 -13.19
N HIS A 59 -2.05 6.32 -11.86
CA HIS A 59 -2.19 7.46 -10.97
C HIS A 59 -1.07 7.55 -9.95
N TRP A 60 -0.59 8.77 -9.75
CA TRP A 60 0.45 9.08 -8.77
C TRP A 60 -0.16 9.82 -7.58
N HIS A 61 -0.10 9.18 -6.42
CA HIS A 61 -0.62 9.72 -5.15
C HIS A 61 -1.99 10.38 -5.30
N THR A 62 -2.19 11.60 -4.79
CA THR A 62 -3.49 12.29 -4.78
C THR A 62 -3.88 12.89 -6.13
N MET A 63 -3.33 12.38 -7.24
CA MET A 63 -3.69 12.79 -8.60
C MET A 63 -3.48 14.29 -8.93
N THR A 64 -2.76 15.04 -8.10
CA THR A 64 -2.50 16.48 -8.33
C THR A 64 -1.76 16.77 -9.63
N MET A 65 -1.02 15.78 -10.15
CA MET A 65 -0.38 15.83 -11.47
C MET A 65 -1.10 14.93 -12.47
N THR A 66 -1.20 13.63 -12.17
CA THR A 66 -1.70 12.60 -13.09
C THR A 66 -3.21 12.73 -13.37
N GLY A 67 -3.98 13.26 -12.43
CA GLY A 67 -5.41 13.54 -12.61
C GLY A 67 -5.70 14.75 -13.52
N THR A 68 -4.68 15.46 -14.01
CA THR A 68 -4.85 16.49 -15.05
C THR A 68 -4.62 15.94 -16.46
N VAL A 69 -4.09 14.71 -16.58
CA VAL A 69 -3.81 14.05 -17.86
C VAL A 69 -5.03 13.25 -18.30
N ALA A 70 -5.63 13.63 -19.42
CA ALA A 70 -6.89 13.07 -19.90
C ALA A 70 -6.81 11.55 -20.17
N GLU A 71 -5.68 11.07 -20.71
CA GLU A 71 -5.44 9.66 -21.01
C GLU A 71 -5.42 8.81 -19.74
N LEU A 72 -4.76 9.30 -18.67
CA LEU A 72 -4.65 8.59 -17.39
C LEU A 72 -6.00 8.52 -16.68
N ASN A 73 -6.75 9.63 -16.67
CA ASN A 73 -8.12 9.64 -16.16
C ASN A 73 -9.05 8.71 -16.93
N ARG A 74 -8.91 8.62 -18.26
CA ARG A 74 -9.74 7.71 -19.06
C ARG A 74 -9.41 6.25 -18.78
N ALA A 75 -8.14 5.93 -18.53
CA ALA A 75 -7.70 4.57 -18.24
C ALA A 75 -8.27 4.05 -16.91
N VAL A 76 -8.24 4.86 -15.85
CA VAL A 76 -8.87 4.53 -14.56
C VAL A 76 -9.62 5.76 -14.02
N PRO A 77 -10.93 5.89 -14.28
CA PRO A 77 -11.66 7.12 -13.97
C PRO A 77 -12.15 7.23 -12.51
N LYS A 78 -12.24 6.11 -11.79
CA LYS A 78 -12.80 6.06 -10.43
C LYS A 78 -12.13 5.01 -9.58
N ALA A 79 -12.23 5.20 -8.26
CA ALA A 79 -11.83 4.19 -7.28
C ALA A 79 -12.76 2.97 -7.32
N TYR A 80 -12.27 1.85 -6.80
CA TYR A 80 -13.00 0.59 -6.67
C TYR A 80 -12.47 -0.17 -5.45
N ALA A 81 -13.30 -1.05 -4.87
CA ALA A 81 -12.87 -2.02 -3.87
C ALA A 81 -12.66 -3.37 -4.54
N GLU A 82 -11.42 -3.86 -4.59
CA GLU A 82 -11.16 -5.21 -5.05
C GLU A 82 -11.58 -6.22 -3.99
N ILE A 83 -12.42 -7.18 -4.38
CA ILE A 83 -12.97 -8.22 -3.51
C ILE A 83 -12.71 -9.58 -4.16
N ASN A 84 -12.24 -10.54 -3.38
CA ASN A 84 -12.03 -11.90 -3.88
C ASN A 84 -13.38 -12.54 -4.29
N PRO A 85 -13.44 -13.34 -5.39
CA PRO A 85 -14.68 -13.98 -5.82
C PRO A 85 -15.35 -14.88 -4.76
N ALA A 86 -14.58 -15.52 -3.89
CA ALA A 86 -15.11 -16.34 -2.80
C ALA A 86 -15.86 -15.49 -1.77
N ASP A 87 -15.26 -14.38 -1.34
CA ASP A 87 -15.86 -13.45 -0.38
C ASP A 87 -17.07 -12.74 -0.99
N ALA A 88 -16.95 -12.29 -2.25
CA ALA A 88 -18.04 -11.66 -2.98
C ALA A 88 -19.25 -12.60 -3.08
N LYS A 89 -19.02 -13.89 -3.38
CA LYS A 89 -20.08 -14.91 -3.39
C LYS A 89 -20.72 -15.11 -2.01
N GLN A 90 -19.93 -15.13 -0.93
CA GLN A 90 -20.45 -15.27 0.43
C GLN A 90 -21.30 -14.07 0.86
N LEU A 91 -20.88 -12.86 0.45
CA LEU A 91 -21.56 -11.60 0.75
C LEU A 91 -22.72 -11.27 -0.21
N GLY A 92 -22.89 -12.03 -1.30
CA GLY A 92 -23.89 -11.74 -2.33
C GLY A 92 -23.59 -10.50 -3.18
N ILE A 93 -22.30 -10.17 -3.35
CA ILE A 93 -21.82 -9.01 -4.11
C ILE A 93 -21.47 -9.45 -5.54
N ALA A 94 -22.03 -8.78 -6.54
CA ALA A 94 -21.63 -8.91 -7.92
C ALA A 94 -20.55 -7.89 -8.31
N ASP A 95 -19.86 -8.15 -9.42
CA ASP A 95 -18.95 -7.17 -10.00
C ASP A 95 -19.71 -5.88 -10.35
N LYS A 96 -19.13 -4.73 -9.99
CA LYS A 96 -19.67 -3.37 -10.15
C LYS A 96 -20.83 -2.98 -9.22
N ASP A 97 -21.19 -3.83 -8.25
CA ASP A 97 -22.16 -3.42 -7.23
C ASP A 97 -21.64 -2.25 -6.40
N GLN A 98 -22.55 -1.39 -5.94
CA GLN A 98 -22.21 -0.38 -4.94
C GLN A 98 -22.18 -1.04 -3.57
N VAL A 99 -21.03 -0.92 -2.89
CA VAL A 99 -20.81 -1.49 -1.57
C VAL A 99 -20.38 -0.40 -0.58
N VAL A 100 -20.57 -0.68 0.70
CA VAL A 100 -20.06 0.16 1.78
C VAL A 100 -18.91 -0.58 2.45
N VAL A 101 -17.72 0.01 2.42
CA VAL A 101 -16.58 -0.47 3.21
C VAL A 101 -16.53 0.34 4.49
N GLU A 102 -16.62 -0.33 5.63
CA GLU A 102 -16.71 0.28 6.95
C GLU A 102 -15.60 -0.22 7.87
N THR A 103 -15.08 0.68 8.68
CA THR A 103 -14.10 0.41 9.74
C THR A 103 -14.53 1.13 11.01
N ARG A 104 -13.80 0.93 12.11
CA ARG A 104 -14.00 1.64 13.38
C ARG A 104 -13.94 3.17 13.27
N ARG A 105 -13.36 3.71 12.18
CA ARG A 105 -13.13 5.14 11.98
C ARG A 105 -14.08 5.81 11.00
N GLY A 106 -14.64 5.05 10.05
CA GLY A 106 -15.42 5.65 8.98
C GLY A 106 -15.98 4.63 7.99
N LYS A 107 -16.73 5.16 7.02
CA LYS A 107 -17.40 4.40 5.96
C LYS A 107 -17.10 5.03 4.60
N LEU A 108 -17.03 4.20 3.57
CA LEU A 108 -16.83 4.62 2.19
C LEU A 108 -17.78 3.86 1.25
N ASN A 109 -18.60 4.60 0.51
CA ASN A 109 -19.41 4.04 -0.59
C ASN A 109 -18.53 3.94 -1.83
N ILE A 110 -18.38 2.73 -2.39
CA ILE A 110 -17.47 2.47 -3.50
C ILE A 110 -17.97 1.32 -4.37
N GLU A 111 -17.58 1.32 -5.64
CA GLU A 111 -17.89 0.22 -6.55
C GLU A 111 -17.03 -1.02 -6.25
N ALA A 112 -17.64 -2.19 -6.15
CA ALA A 112 -16.95 -3.47 -6.05
C ALA A 112 -16.31 -3.84 -7.39
N ARG A 113 -15.08 -4.34 -7.33
CA ARG A 113 -14.39 -5.00 -8.44
C ARG A 113 -14.10 -6.44 -8.01
N VAL A 114 -14.89 -7.38 -8.49
CA VAL A 114 -14.73 -8.79 -8.11
C VAL A 114 -13.65 -9.42 -8.97
N ILE A 115 -12.50 -9.72 -8.38
CA ILE A 115 -11.31 -10.17 -9.11
C ILE A 115 -10.46 -11.12 -8.25
N ASP A 116 -9.88 -12.14 -8.89
CA ASP A 116 -8.97 -13.10 -8.25
C ASP A 116 -7.55 -12.52 -8.11
N ARG A 117 -7.42 -11.47 -7.28
CA ARG A 117 -6.14 -10.83 -6.94
C ARG A 117 -5.97 -10.67 -5.42
N PRO A 118 -6.93 -10.10 -4.66
CA PRO A 118 -6.87 -10.17 -3.21
C PRO A 118 -7.02 -11.61 -2.74
N ILE A 119 -6.28 -11.97 -1.70
CA ILE A 119 -6.47 -13.26 -1.00
C ILE A 119 -7.83 -13.18 -0.27
N PRO A 120 -8.61 -14.28 -0.16
CA PRO A 120 -9.83 -14.31 0.62
C PRO A 120 -9.66 -13.72 2.03
N GLY A 121 -10.65 -12.98 2.51
CA GLY A 121 -10.61 -12.23 3.76
C GLY A 121 -9.92 -10.87 3.67
N THR A 122 -9.55 -10.40 2.47
CA THR A 122 -8.87 -9.11 2.25
C THR A 122 -9.59 -8.27 1.21
N VAL A 123 -9.71 -6.98 1.48
CA VAL A 123 -10.22 -5.96 0.55
C VAL A 123 -9.09 -4.99 0.21
N PHE A 124 -8.95 -4.65 -1.08
CA PHE A 124 -7.98 -3.64 -1.53
C PHE A 124 -8.66 -2.39 -2.10
N ILE A 125 -8.23 -1.20 -1.67
CA ILE A 125 -8.74 0.08 -2.18
C ILE A 125 -7.58 1.02 -2.55
N PRO A 126 -7.44 1.45 -3.82
CA PRO A 126 -6.52 2.52 -4.18
C PRO A 126 -7.05 3.89 -3.73
N TRP A 127 -6.17 4.77 -3.23
CA TRP A 127 -6.57 5.98 -2.48
C TRP A 127 -6.50 7.30 -3.26
N HIS A 128 -6.39 7.26 -4.58
CA HIS A 128 -6.02 8.42 -5.38
C HIS A 128 -7.07 9.54 -5.46
N TRP A 129 -8.36 9.19 -5.40
CA TRP A 129 -9.47 10.08 -5.70
C TRP A 129 -9.99 10.81 -4.46
N ALA A 130 -10.25 12.11 -4.61
CA ALA A 130 -10.81 12.93 -3.53
C ALA A 130 -12.29 12.62 -3.25
N GLU A 131 -13.01 12.08 -4.23
CA GLU A 131 -14.40 11.65 -4.12
C GLU A 131 -14.54 10.34 -3.35
N TRP A 132 -13.49 9.50 -3.37
CA TRP A 132 -13.44 8.19 -2.70
C TRP A 132 -12.24 8.09 -1.77
N MET A 133 -12.25 8.88 -0.70
CA MET A 133 -11.14 8.99 0.23
C MET A 133 -10.95 7.72 1.08
N ALA A 134 -10.21 6.74 0.59
CA ALA A 134 -9.91 5.51 1.33
C ALA A 134 -9.25 5.76 2.71
N ASN A 135 -8.55 6.88 2.86
CA ASN A 135 -7.89 7.24 4.12
C ASN A 135 -8.85 7.57 5.27
N VAL A 136 -10.15 7.74 5.02
CA VAL A 136 -11.15 7.84 6.12
C VAL A 136 -11.33 6.50 6.86
N LEU A 137 -10.83 5.41 6.30
CA LEU A 137 -10.93 4.05 6.86
C LEU A 137 -9.69 3.63 7.66
N THR A 138 -8.55 4.28 7.45
CA THR A 138 -7.24 3.84 7.95
C THR A 138 -6.89 4.46 9.30
N ILE A 139 -6.10 3.73 10.11
CA ILE A 139 -5.48 4.22 11.34
C ILE A 139 -4.40 5.27 11.08
#